data_AF-A0A966P4A9-F1
#
_entry.id   AF-A0A966P4A9-F1
#
_cell.length_a   1.000
_cell.length_b   1.000
_cell.length_c   1.000
_cell.angle_alpha   90.00
_cell.angle_beta   90.00
_cell.angle_gamma   90.00
#
_symmetry.space_group_name_H-M   'P 1'
#
loop_
_entity.id
_entity.type
_entity.pdbx_description
1 polymer ?
#
loop_
_entity_poly.entity_id
_entity_poly.type
_entity_poly.pdbx_seq_one_letter_code
_entity_poly.pdbx_strand_id
1 'polypeptide(L)'
;MPSLAFWTLSGLYLVLFGGTEALKRGAGISPVITRKVLHVASALVACILPFWLTPAEIVGMAALFAGVLALSKTFKILSSIHDVPRKTWGEVVFPLGIALVACYVYGLQATPEGQHPWGPYHYTGDDGYFFGMLVLGILDVGAEWGGRIPSPKWPGMQGKSLAGSATFFLLGMGLGWIFGLPLSLHFLVGLGLLAILEAYLAYGLDNLFLPLGGALLYYATSGIPWG
;
A
#
# COMPACT_ATOMS: atom_id res chain seq x y z
N MET A 1 -25.24 6.45 -5.47
CA MET A 1 -24.51 7.70 -5.75
C MET A 1 -23.39 7.83 -4.73
N PRO A 2 -22.20 8.31 -5.09
CA PRO A 2 -21.10 8.46 -4.12
C PRO A 2 -21.48 9.44 -3.01
N SER A 3 -21.06 9.16 -1.78
CA SER A 3 -21.34 9.99 -0.61
C SER A 3 -20.60 11.33 -0.64
N LEU A 4 -20.99 12.25 0.25
CA LEU A 4 -20.22 13.48 0.48
C LEU A 4 -18.80 13.18 0.99
N ALA A 5 -18.65 12.13 1.82
CA ALA A 5 -17.35 11.69 2.31
C ALA A 5 -16.43 11.23 1.16
N PHE A 6 -16.98 10.50 0.18
CA PHE A 6 -16.26 10.09 -1.03
C PHE A 6 -15.67 11.29 -1.78
N TRP A 7 -16.49 12.33 -2.01
CA TRP A 7 -16.03 13.52 -2.72
C TRP A 7 -15.02 14.33 -1.90
N THR A 8 -15.22 14.41 -0.58
CA THR A 8 -14.31 15.13 0.33
C THR A 8 -12.93 14.47 0.37
N LEU A 9 -12.87 13.15 0.52
CA LEU A 9 -11.61 12.40 0.55
C LEU A 9 -10.93 12.35 -0.82
N SER A 10 -11.70 12.27 -1.91
CA SER A 10 -11.15 12.42 -3.27
C SER A 10 -10.53 13.81 -3.45
N GLY A 11 -11.19 14.87 -2.98
CA GLY A 11 -10.65 16.22 -2.96
C GLY A 11 -9.34 16.32 -2.16
N LEU A 12 -9.26 15.66 -1.01
CA LEU A 12 -8.04 15.61 -0.19
C LEU A 12 -6.87 14.94 -0.94
N TYR A 13 -7.11 13.82 -1.64
CA TYR A 13 -6.10 13.19 -2.49
C TYR A 13 -5.65 14.11 -3.63
N LEU A 14 -6.58 14.84 -4.27
CA LEU A 14 -6.22 15.81 -5.31
C LEU A 14 -5.39 16.97 -4.76
N VAL A 15 -5.70 17.46 -3.56
CA VAL A 15 -4.88 18.46 -2.86
C VAL A 15 -3.50 17.91 -2.52
N LEU A 16 -3.40 16.65 -2.08
CA LEU A 16 -2.12 15.98 -1.82
C LEU A 16 -1.27 15.90 -3.10
N PHE A 17 -1.84 15.44 -4.22
CA PHE A 17 -1.13 15.34 -5.50
C PHE A 17 -0.78 16.72 -6.08
N GLY A 18 -1.70 17.67 -6.05
CA GLY A 18 -1.46 19.04 -6.53
C GLY A 18 -0.43 19.78 -5.67
N GLY A 19 -0.51 19.62 -4.35
CA GLY A 19 0.40 20.24 -3.38
C GLY A 19 1.83 19.73 -3.55
N THR A 20 2.01 18.43 -3.74
CA THR A 20 3.35 17.85 -3.99
C THR A 20 3.92 18.22 -5.36
N GLU A 21 3.09 18.36 -6.40
CA GLU A 21 3.52 18.93 -7.68
C GLU A 21 3.94 20.39 -7.53
N ALA A 22 3.19 21.20 -6.78
CA ALA A 22 3.53 22.59 -6.51
C ALA A 22 4.85 22.71 -5.72
N LEU A 23 5.05 21.86 -4.70
CA LEU A 23 6.30 21.79 -3.95
C LEU A 23 7.49 21.37 -4.83
N LYS A 24 7.31 20.39 -5.73
CA LYS A 24 8.37 20.02 -6.70
C LYS A 24 8.76 21.23 -7.56
N ARG A 25 7.77 21.91 -8.14
CA ARG A 25 8.01 23.03 -9.06
C ARG A 25 8.56 24.27 -8.36
N GLY A 26 8.12 24.55 -7.14
CA GLY A 26 8.51 25.73 -6.37
C GLY A 26 9.81 25.57 -5.58
N ALA A 27 10.09 24.37 -5.04
CA ALA A 27 11.23 24.12 -4.15
C ALA A 27 12.33 23.23 -4.77
N GLY A 28 12.19 22.82 -6.03
CA GLY A 28 13.21 22.04 -6.75
C GLY A 28 13.46 20.64 -6.17
N ILE A 29 12.51 20.09 -5.39
CA ILE A 29 12.66 18.80 -4.72
C ILE A 29 12.72 17.67 -5.76
N SER A 30 13.63 16.72 -5.56
CA SER A 30 13.78 15.56 -6.44
C SER A 30 12.47 14.76 -6.56
N PRO A 31 12.04 14.38 -7.78
CA PRO A 31 10.88 13.50 -8.02
C PRO A 31 10.92 12.20 -7.21
N VAL A 32 12.13 11.69 -6.93
CA VAL A 32 12.32 10.47 -6.14
C VAL A 32 11.83 10.66 -4.70
N ILE A 33 12.04 11.84 -4.11
CA ILE A 33 11.62 12.13 -2.73
C ILE A 33 10.11 12.39 -2.70
N THR A 34 9.60 13.24 -3.61
CA THR A 34 8.16 13.58 -3.66
C THR A 34 7.29 12.34 -3.89
N ARG A 35 7.71 11.45 -4.79
CA ARG A 35 7.01 10.17 -5.04
C ARG A 35 6.93 9.31 -3.79
N LYS A 36 7.99 9.23 -3.00
CA LYS A 36 8.01 8.43 -1.76
C LYS A 36 7.14 9.02 -0.67
N VAL A 37 7.21 10.33 -0.48
CA VAL A 37 6.36 11.04 0.48
C VAL A 37 4.88 10.83 0.11
N LEU A 38 4.54 10.96 -1.18
CA LEU A 38 3.19 10.65 -1.67
C LEU A 38 2.79 9.20 -1.43
N HIS A 39 3.69 8.25 -1.65
CA HIS A 39 3.42 6.82 -1.45
C HIS A 39 3.06 6.51 0.02
N VAL A 40 3.89 6.95 0.97
CA VAL A 40 3.65 6.79 2.41
C VAL A 40 2.38 7.54 2.82
N ALA A 41 2.25 8.81 2.45
CA ALA A 41 1.09 9.61 2.81
C ALA A 41 -0.22 9.03 2.26
N SER A 42 -0.22 8.54 1.01
CA SER A 42 -1.39 7.93 0.40
C SER A 42 -1.80 6.63 1.10
N ALA A 43 -0.83 5.82 1.55
CA ALA A 43 -1.08 4.61 2.34
C ALA A 43 -1.64 4.93 3.74
N LEU A 44 -1.15 5.99 4.38
CA LEU A 44 -1.69 6.45 5.67
C LEU A 44 -3.11 6.99 5.53
N VAL A 45 -3.39 7.77 4.48
CA VAL A 45 -4.78 8.19 4.16
C VAL A 45 -5.63 6.96 3.84
N ALA A 46 -5.07 5.94 3.17
CA ALA A 46 -5.78 4.69 2.87
C ALA A 46 -6.23 3.95 4.13
N CYS A 47 -5.47 4.02 5.23
CA CYS A 47 -5.85 3.47 6.53
C CYS A 47 -7.08 4.16 7.13
N ILE A 48 -7.34 5.43 6.78
CA ILE A 48 -8.47 6.19 7.32
C ILE A 48 -9.76 5.91 6.53
N LEU A 49 -9.65 5.43 5.29
CA LEU A 49 -10.81 5.28 4.40
C LEU A 49 -11.94 4.41 4.96
N PRO A 50 -11.68 3.25 5.59
CA PRO A 50 -12.76 2.41 6.13
C PRO A 50 -13.65 3.12 7.14
N PHE A 51 -13.15 4.13 7.85
CA PHE A 51 -13.95 4.87 8.84
C PHE A 51 -14.96 5.83 8.21
N TRP A 52 -14.84 6.13 6.91
CA TRP A 52 -15.63 7.17 6.23
C TRP A 52 -16.30 6.69 4.95
N LEU A 53 -15.78 5.64 4.34
CA LEU A 53 -16.21 5.12 3.05
C LEU A 53 -16.66 3.68 3.18
N THR A 54 -17.71 3.34 2.46
CA THR A 54 -18.08 1.95 2.23
C THR A 54 -16.99 1.24 1.41
N PRO A 55 -16.84 -0.09 1.50
CA PRO A 55 -15.92 -0.84 0.64
C PRO A 55 -16.13 -0.55 -0.86
N ALA A 56 -17.38 -0.35 -1.27
CA ALA A 56 -17.78 0.10 -2.60
C ALA A 56 -17.08 1.38 -3.04
N GLU A 57 -17.10 2.36 -2.15
CA GLU A 57 -16.56 3.69 -2.36
C GLU A 57 -15.03 3.66 -2.34
N ILE A 58 -14.42 2.82 -1.49
CA ILE A 58 -12.97 2.61 -1.51
C ILE A 58 -12.53 2.02 -2.86
N VAL A 59 -13.20 0.96 -3.33
CA VAL A 59 -12.92 0.34 -4.63
C VAL A 59 -13.19 1.31 -5.79
N GLY A 60 -14.31 2.05 -5.74
CA GLY A 60 -14.65 3.06 -6.74
C GLY A 60 -13.65 4.20 -6.79
N MET A 61 -13.16 4.66 -5.64
CA MET A 61 -12.15 5.71 -5.54
C MET A 61 -10.81 5.21 -6.06
N ALA A 62 -10.41 3.99 -5.72
CA ALA A 62 -9.23 3.35 -6.25
C ALA A 62 -9.28 3.23 -7.79
N ALA A 63 -10.40 2.79 -8.35
CA ALA A 63 -10.59 2.72 -9.80
C ALA A 63 -10.51 4.10 -10.46
N LEU A 64 -11.14 5.12 -9.86
CA LEU A 64 -11.07 6.50 -10.30
C LEU A 64 -9.62 7.01 -10.33
N PHE A 65 -8.88 6.87 -9.24
CA PHE A 65 -7.49 7.35 -9.16
C PHE A 65 -6.53 6.54 -10.02
N ALA A 66 -6.73 5.23 -10.18
CA ALA A 66 -5.98 4.43 -11.15
C ALA A 66 -6.16 5.00 -12.57
N GLY A 67 -7.41 5.29 -12.97
CA GLY A 67 -7.72 5.91 -14.25
C GLY A 67 -7.09 7.30 -14.42
N VAL A 68 -7.23 8.17 -13.41
CA VAL A 68 -6.64 9.53 -13.41
C VAL A 68 -5.12 9.47 -13.52
N LEU A 69 -4.45 8.58 -12.78
CA LEU A 69 -3.01 8.42 -12.82
C LEU A 69 -2.53 7.82 -14.16
N ALA A 70 -3.26 6.86 -14.73
CA ALA A 70 -2.97 6.30 -16.04
C ALA A 70 -3.09 7.36 -17.16
N LEU A 71 -4.16 8.18 -17.12
CA LEU A 71 -4.34 9.30 -18.04
C LEU A 71 -3.24 10.34 -17.82
N SER A 72 -2.98 10.75 -16.57
CA SER A 72 -1.92 11.70 -16.24
C SER A 72 -0.55 11.23 -16.71
N LYS A 73 -0.27 9.92 -16.66
CA LYS A 73 1.00 9.34 -17.16
C LYS A 73 1.09 9.47 -18.67
N THR A 74 0.00 9.15 -19.36
CA THR A 74 -0.12 9.25 -20.83
C THR A 74 0.07 10.69 -21.32
N PHE A 75 -0.52 11.66 -20.61
CA PHE A 75 -0.44 13.08 -20.94
C PHE A 75 0.71 13.85 -20.25
N LYS A 76 1.54 13.19 -19.44
CA LYS A 76 2.68 13.76 -18.69
C LYS A 76 2.32 14.99 -17.82
N ILE A 77 1.14 14.99 -17.19
CA ILE A 77 0.63 16.14 -16.43
C ILE A 77 1.28 16.25 -15.03
N LEU A 78 1.39 15.14 -14.29
CA LEU A 78 1.95 15.07 -12.93
C LEU A 78 3.42 14.64 -12.92
N SER A 79 4.32 15.57 -13.24
CA SER A 79 5.76 15.30 -13.35
C SER A 79 6.43 14.93 -12.02
N SER A 80 5.84 15.25 -10.87
CA SER A 80 6.32 14.85 -9.53
C SER A 80 6.17 13.36 -9.25
N ILE A 81 5.33 12.68 -10.02
CA ILE A 81 5.02 11.26 -9.88
C ILE A 81 5.68 10.45 -11.02
N HIS A 82 5.55 10.92 -12.27
CA HIS A 82 5.94 10.17 -13.47
C HIS A 82 7.39 10.37 -13.92
N ASP A 83 8.06 11.45 -13.49
CA ASP A 83 9.38 11.85 -13.98
C ASP A 83 10.52 11.22 -13.16
N VAL A 84 10.52 9.88 -13.14
CA VAL A 84 11.57 9.07 -12.51
C VAL A 84 12.33 8.27 -13.57
N PRO A 85 13.64 7.99 -13.39
CA PRO A 85 14.46 7.31 -14.40
C PRO A 85 13.98 5.90 -14.77
N ARG A 86 13.11 5.30 -13.97
CA ARG A 86 12.61 3.93 -14.12
C ARG A 86 11.18 3.93 -14.69
N LYS A 87 10.98 3.28 -15.84
CA LYS A 87 9.64 2.99 -16.35
C LYS A 87 8.95 1.98 -15.43
N THR A 88 8.01 2.44 -14.61
CA THR A 88 7.18 1.59 -13.75
C THR A 88 5.72 2.02 -13.87
N TRP A 89 4.77 1.12 -13.62
CA TRP A 89 3.34 1.46 -13.51
C TRP A 89 2.89 1.52 -12.05
N GLY A 90 3.84 1.55 -11.11
CA GLY A 90 3.58 1.45 -9.68
C GLY A 90 2.59 2.47 -9.15
N GLU A 91 2.62 3.74 -9.60
CA GLU A 91 1.61 4.71 -9.12
C GLU A 91 0.19 4.40 -9.59
N VAL A 92 0.02 3.79 -10.77
CA VAL A 92 -1.29 3.39 -11.30
C VAL A 92 -1.79 2.13 -10.61
N VAL A 93 -0.87 1.20 -10.31
CA VAL A 93 -1.16 -0.06 -9.64
C VAL A 93 -1.41 0.12 -8.14
N PHE A 94 -0.82 1.14 -7.52
CA PHE A 94 -0.99 1.46 -6.09
C PHE A 94 -2.45 1.54 -5.63
N PRO A 95 -3.33 2.38 -6.22
CA PRO A 95 -4.74 2.39 -5.82
C PRO A 95 -5.43 1.06 -6.08
N LEU A 96 -5.02 0.28 -7.10
CA LEU A 96 -5.57 -1.05 -7.35
C LEU A 96 -5.18 -2.05 -6.24
N GLY A 97 -4.00 -1.90 -5.63
CA GLY A 97 -3.61 -2.63 -4.41
C GLY A 97 -4.56 -2.36 -3.24
N ILE A 98 -4.93 -1.11 -3.02
CA ILE A 98 -5.92 -0.72 -2.00
C ILE A 98 -7.28 -1.37 -2.29
N ALA A 99 -7.76 -1.31 -3.54
CA ALA A 99 -9.00 -1.96 -3.94
C ALA A 99 -8.96 -3.47 -3.71
N LEU A 100 -7.83 -4.12 -4.04
CA LEU A 100 -7.67 -5.57 -3.88
C LEU A 100 -7.76 -5.99 -2.42
N VAL A 101 -7.09 -5.26 -1.51
CA VAL A 101 -7.21 -5.50 -0.06
C VAL A 101 -8.63 -5.24 0.43
N ALA A 102 -9.27 -4.14 0.00
CA ALA A 102 -10.65 -3.84 0.38
C ALA A 102 -11.62 -4.95 -0.06
N CYS A 103 -11.48 -5.46 -1.28
CA CYS A 103 -12.28 -6.58 -1.78
C CYS A 103 -12.03 -7.87 -0.99
N TYR A 104 -10.76 -8.16 -0.67
CA TYR A 104 -10.43 -9.35 0.11
C TYR A 104 -10.98 -9.26 1.54
N VAL A 105 -10.62 -8.21 2.27
CA VAL A 105 -10.97 -8.02 3.68
C VAL A 105 -12.46 -7.84 3.88
N TYR A 106 -13.14 -7.03 3.06
CA TYR A 106 -14.55 -6.70 3.30
C TYR A 106 -15.54 -7.50 2.46
N GLY A 107 -15.05 -8.23 1.44
CA GLY A 107 -15.89 -9.00 0.51
C GLY A 107 -15.70 -10.51 0.59
N LEU A 108 -14.49 -11.01 0.89
CA LEU A 108 -14.19 -12.44 0.96
C LEU A 108 -13.92 -12.94 2.38
N GLN A 109 -13.30 -12.11 3.21
CA GLN A 109 -13.11 -12.35 4.64
C GLN A 109 -14.37 -11.83 5.36
N ALA A 110 -15.38 -12.70 5.53
CA ALA A 110 -16.52 -12.37 6.38
C ALA A 110 -16.19 -12.79 7.83
N THR A 111 -16.23 -11.85 8.77
CA THR A 111 -16.07 -12.19 10.19
C THR A 111 -17.27 -12.98 10.72
N PRO A 112 -17.07 -13.89 11.71
CA PRO A 112 -18.15 -14.69 12.31
C PRO A 112 -19.29 -13.87 12.94
N GLU A 113 -19.07 -12.59 13.24
CA GLU A 113 -20.06 -11.65 13.78
C GLU A 113 -21.06 -11.14 12.70
N GLY A 114 -20.95 -11.60 11.46
CA GLY A 114 -22.05 -11.57 10.50
C GLY A 114 -22.31 -10.22 9.83
N GLN A 115 -21.36 -9.30 9.81
CA GLN A 115 -21.42 -8.13 8.94
C GLN A 115 -20.12 -7.95 8.17
N HIS A 116 -20.06 -8.48 6.94
CA HIS A 116 -19.31 -7.89 5.83
C HIS A 116 -19.64 -8.66 4.54
N PRO A 117 -20.57 -8.10 3.75
CA PRO A 117 -20.26 -7.94 2.33
C PRO A 117 -20.30 -6.46 1.87
N TRP A 118 -21.36 -5.70 2.13
CA TRP A 118 -21.53 -4.29 1.65
C TRP A 118 -22.49 -3.48 2.57
N GLY A 119 -22.30 -3.58 3.90
CA GLY A 119 -23.18 -3.03 4.96
C GLY A 119 -22.97 -1.56 5.38
N PRO A 120 -23.78 -1.02 6.33
CA PRO A 120 -23.92 0.41 6.57
C PRO A 120 -22.81 1.08 7.40
N TYR A 121 -22.84 2.42 7.40
CA TYR A 121 -21.87 3.47 7.79
C TYR A 121 -21.00 3.38 9.07
N HIS A 122 -20.98 2.28 9.83
CA HIS A 122 -20.19 2.18 11.07
C HIS A 122 -19.11 1.10 10.97
N TYR A 123 -18.21 1.26 10.01
CA TYR A 123 -17.02 0.42 9.90
C TYR A 123 -15.96 0.92 10.89
N THR A 124 -15.64 0.11 11.89
CA THR A 124 -14.54 0.36 12.85
C THR A 124 -13.15 0.14 12.23
N GLY A 125 -13.11 -0.15 10.92
CA GLY A 125 -11.93 -0.62 10.21
C GLY A 125 -11.47 -2.00 10.69
N ASP A 126 -10.67 -2.65 9.84
CA ASP A 126 -10.17 -4.00 10.07
C ASP A 126 -8.64 -3.98 10.16
N ASP A 127 -8.10 -4.68 11.16
CA ASP A 127 -6.66 -4.72 11.44
C ASP A 127 -5.86 -5.36 10.30
N GLY A 128 -6.40 -6.35 9.61
CA GLY A 128 -5.78 -6.95 8.42
C GLY A 128 -5.72 -5.96 7.26
N TYR A 129 -6.77 -5.17 7.05
CA TYR A 129 -6.75 -4.05 6.11
C TYR A 129 -5.66 -3.03 6.47
N PHE A 130 -5.60 -2.58 7.73
CA PHE A 130 -4.58 -1.62 8.19
C PHE A 130 -3.17 -2.18 8.04
N PHE A 131 -2.96 -3.43 8.45
CA PHE A 131 -1.67 -4.10 8.33
C PHE A 131 -1.23 -4.15 6.87
N GLY A 132 -2.12 -4.53 5.95
CA GLY A 132 -1.85 -4.49 4.51
C GLY A 132 -1.47 -3.10 3.98
N MET A 133 -2.20 -2.06 4.38
CA MET A 133 -1.89 -0.68 3.96
C MET A 133 -0.54 -0.19 4.50
N LEU A 134 -0.18 -0.57 5.73
CA LEU A 134 1.11 -0.21 6.32
C LEU A 134 2.27 -1.02 5.76
N VAL A 135 2.03 -2.28 5.33
CA VAL A 135 3.01 -3.04 4.53
C VAL A 135 3.29 -2.31 3.21
N LEU A 136 2.25 -1.85 2.51
CA LEU A 136 2.37 -1.07 1.28
C LEU A 136 3.11 0.26 1.49
N GLY A 137 2.76 1.01 2.54
CA GLY A 137 3.30 2.35 2.77
C GLY A 137 4.67 2.38 3.42
N ILE A 138 4.92 1.55 4.42
CA ILE A 138 6.08 1.65 5.33
C ILE A 138 7.15 0.62 4.96
N LEU A 139 6.78 -0.66 4.83
CA LEU A 139 7.77 -1.72 4.64
C LEU A 139 8.43 -1.63 3.26
N ASP A 140 7.66 -1.35 2.21
CA ASP A 140 8.21 -1.16 0.85
C ASP A 140 9.23 0.00 0.79
N VAL A 141 8.85 1.17 1.32
CA VAL A 141 9.74 2.34 1.38
C VAL A 141 10.96 2.06 2.26
N GLY A 142 10.77 1.35 3.36
CA GLY A 142 11.84 0.90 4.25
C GLY A 142 12.83 -0.02 3.55
N ALA A 143 12.35 -0.99 2.76
CA ALA A 143 13.19 -1.88 1.96
C ALA A 143 14.04 -1.11 0.95
N GLU A 144 13.46 -0.10 0.30
CA GLU A 144 14.19 0.74 -0.65
C GLU A 144 15.27 1.59 0.04
N TRP A 145 15.02 2.09 1.25
CA TRP A 145 16.01 2.83 2.05
C TRP A 145 17.11 1.92 2.58
N GLY A 146 16.76 0.76 3.12
CA GLY A 146 17.71 -0.30 3.49
C GLY A 146 18.56 -0.75 2.32
N GLY A 147 17.99 -0.70 1.10
CA GLY A 147 18.66 -0.95 -0.17
C GLY A 147 19.89 -0.09 -0.44
N ARG A 148 20.04 1.04 0.27
CA ARG A 148 21.19 1.97 0.16
C ARG A 148 22.37 1.55 1.04
N ILE A 149 22.15 0.67 2.00
CA ILE A 149 23.21 0.12 2.85
C ILE A 149 24.03 -0.85 1.97
N PRO A 150 25.38 -0.72 1.96
CA PRO A 150 26.23 -1.64 1.19
C PRO A 150 26.00 -3.09 1.63
N SER A 151 25.45 -3.90 0.74
CA SER A 151 25.24 -5.33 0.96
C SER A 151 25.26 -6.09 -0.38
N PRO A 152 25.43 -7.42 -0.35
CA PRO A 152 25.23 -8.22 -1.54
C PRO A 152 23.84 -7.98 -2.15
N LYS A 153 23.78 -8.02 -3.47
CA LYS A 153 22.54 -7.96 -4.23
C LYS A 153 22.04 -9.36 -4.49
N TRP A 154 20.72 -9.52 -4.51
CA TRP A 154 20.10 -10.77 -4.88
C TRP A 154 20.42 -11.13 -6.35
N PRO A 155 20.93 -12.34 -6.62
CA PRO A 155 21.13 -12.81 -7.99
C PRO A 155 19.80 -12.86 -8.74
N GLY A 156 19.69 -12.16 -9.88
CA GLY A 156 18.49 -12.19 -10.73
C GLY A 156 17.32 -11.29 -10.29
N MET A 157 17.43 -10.57 -9.16
CA MET A 157 16.31 -9.79 -8.61
C MET A 157 16.51 -8.28 -8.78
N GLN A 158 16.58 -7.83 -10.04
CA GLN A 158 16.65 -6.42 -10.49
C GLN A 158 17.53 -5.45 -9.66
N GLY A 159 18.59 -5.95 -9.02
CA GLY A 159 19.48 -5.17 -8.18
C GLY A 159 18.97 -4.82 -6.77
N LYS A 160 17.92 -5.48 -6.27
CA LYS A 160 17.48 -5.44 -4.86
C LYS A 160 18.58 -6.03 -3.96
N SER A 161 18.75 -5.46 -2.77
CA SER A 161 19.85 -5.81 -1.87
C SER A 161 19.37 -6.63 -0.67
N LEU A 162 20.27 -7.46 -0.12
CA LEU A 162 20.02 -8.20 1.11
C LEU A 162 19.67 -7.27 2.28
N ALA A 163 20.33 -6.11 2.39
CA ALA A 163 20.03 -5.12 3.42
C ALA A 163 18.62 -4.51 3.26
N GLY A 164 18.15 -4.35 2.03
CA GLY A 164 16.76 -3.93 1.75
C GLY A 164 15.75 -4.95 2.27
N SER A 165 15.91 -6.23 1.89
CA SER A 165 15.03 -7.30 2.36
C SER A 165 15.11 -7.52 3.88
N ALA A 166 16.30 -7.37 4.48
CA ALA A 166 16.46 -7.41 5.93
C ALA A 166 15.74 -6.24 6.61
N THR A 167 15.80 -5.03 6.03
CA THR A 167 15.08 -3.86 6.55
C THR A 167 13.57 -4.05 6.46
N PHE A 168 13.06 -4.58 5.33
CA PHE A 168 11.66 -4.97 5.18
C PHE A 168 11.23 -5.92 6.30
N PHE A 169 12.02 -6.97 6.53
CA PHE A 169 11.74 -8.00 7.53
C PHE A 169 11.74 -7.42 8.95
N LEU A 170 12.75 -6.62 9.32
CA LEU A 170 12.83 -6.02 10.66
C LEU A 170 11.69 -5.03 10.92
N LEU A 171 11.34 -4.19 9.93
CA LEU A 171 10.20 -3.30 10.03
C LEU A 171 8.88 -4.07 10.13
N GLY A 172 8.74 -5.17 9.39
CA GLY A 172 7.58 -6.04 9.47
C GLY A 172 7.44 -6.76 10.81
N MET A 173 8.54 -7.15 11.46
CA MET A 173 8.51 -7.66 12.84
C MET A 173 8.00 -6.60 13.81
N GLY A 174 8.49 -5.36 13.68
CA GLY A 174 8.03 -4.24 14.49
C GLY A 174 6.55 -3.92 14.26
N LEU A 175 6.10 -3.93 13.01
CA LEU A 175 4.71 -3.73 12.65
C LEU A 175 3.82 -4.87 13.20
N GLY A 176 4.24 -6.12 13.05
CA GLY A 176 3.55 -7.28 13.63
C GLY A 176 3.38 -7.14 15.14
N TRP A 177 4.45 -6.75 15.84
CA TRP A 177 4.41 -6.51 17.28
C TRP A 177 3.45 -5.38 17.68
N ILE A 178 3.42 -4.26 16.95
CA ILE A 178 2.47 -3.16 17.17
C ILE A 178 1.02 -3.64 17.02
N PHE A 179 0.77 -4.55 16.07
CA PHE A 179 -0.54 -5.18 15.85
C PHE A 179 -0.83 -6.37 16.77
N GLY A 180 0.01 -6.61 17.79
CA GLY A 180 -0.17 -7.70 18.75
C GLY A 180 0.03 -9.09 18.17
N LEU A 181 0.61 -9.23 16.98
CA LEU A 181 0.87 -10.54 16.37
C LEU A 181 2.00 -11.25 17.11
N PRO A 182 1.85 -12.55 17.44
CA PRO A 182 2.93 -13.33 17.99
C PRO A 182 4.07 -13.45 16.97
N LEU A 183 5.32 -13.26 17.41
CA LEU A 183 6.54 -13.57 16.63
C LEU A 183 6.77 -15.09 16.53
N SER A 184 5.71 -15.82 16.16
CA SER A 184 5.71 -17.26 15.95
C SER A 184 6.47 -17.62 14.69
N LEU A 185 6.90 -18.88 14.57
CA LEU A 185 7.56 -19.37 13.36
C LEU A 185 6.70 -19.15 12.10
N HIS A 186 5.38 -19.34 12.20
CA HIS A 186 4.44 -19.12 11.10
C HIS A 186 4.46 -17.66 10.61
N PHE A 187 4.42 -16.70 11.54
CA PHE A 187 4.52 -15.28 11.21
C PHE A 187 5.86 -14.94 10.55
N LEU A 188 6.96 -15.41 11.14
CA LEU A 188 8.31 -15.14 10.63
C LEU A 188 8.54 -15.74 9.24
N VAL A 189 8.03 -16.96 9.00
CA VAL A 189 8.07 -17.59 7.67
C VAL A 189 7.23 -16.78 6.68
N GLY A 190 6.00 -16.42 7.02
CA GLY A 190 5.13 -15.63 6.16
C GLY A 190 5.70 -14.24 5.84
N LEU A 191 6.29 -13.56 6.82
CA LEU A 191 6.99 -12.29 6.62
C LEU A 191 8.24 -12.45 5.75
N GLY A 192 8.98 -13.55 5.91
CA GLY A 192 10.11 -13.90 5.05
C GLY A 192 9.67 -14.09 3.59
N LEU A 193 8.54 -14.76 3.36
CA LEU A 193 7.96 -14.91 2.03
C LEU A 193 7.52 -13.56 1.44
N LEU A 194 6.96 -12.65 2.24
CA LEU A 194 6.66 -11.29 1.78
C LEU A 194 7.93 -10.50 1.40
N ALA A 195 9.01 -10.62 2.17
CA ALA A 195 10.29 -9.98 1.85
C ALA A 195 10.90 -10.54 0.55
N ILE A 196 10.75 -11.85 0.31
CA ILE A 196 11.15 -12.48 -0.95
C ILE A 196 10.28 -11.96 -2.10
N LEU A 197 8.96 -11.89 -1.89
CA LEU A 197 8.01 -11.40 -2.88
C LEU A 197 8.30 -9.94 -3.26
N GLU A 198 8.58 -9.07 -2.29
CA GLU A 198 9.00 -7.67 -2.53
C GLU A 198 10.20 -7.58 -3.45
N ALA A 199 11.16 -8.48 -3.28
CA ALA A 199 12.38 -8.44 -4.03
C ALA A 199 12.21 -9.07 -5.45
N TYR A 200 11.23 -9.97 -5.66
CA TYR A 200 10.91 -10.55 -6.98
C TYR A 200 9.92 -9.71 -7.79
N LEU A 201 9.01 -9.00 -7.13
CA LEU A 201 8.02 -8.18 -7.81
C LEU A 201 8.68 -6.91 -8.37
N ALA A 202 8.49 -6.71 -9.67
CA ALA A 202 9.06 -5.61 -10.42
C ALA A 202 7.96 -4.75 -11.06
N TYR A 203 8.38 -3.61 -11.62
CA TYR A 203 7.53 -2.71 -12.42
C TYR A 203 6.31 -2.11 -11.70
N GLY A 204 6.25 -2.21 -10.37
CA GLY A 204 5.13 -1.71 -9.57
C GLY A 204 4.12 -2.77 -9.15
N LEU A 205 4.37 -4.07 -9.42
CA LEU A 205 3.50 -5.16 -8.98
C LEU A 205 3.56 -5.40 -7.46
N ASP A 206 4.66 -5.01 -6.82
CA ASP A 206 4.81 -4.91 -5.37
C ASP A 206 3.65 -4.12 -4.75
N ASN A 207 3.26 -3.01 -5.36
CA ASN A 207 2.14 -2.18 -4.92
C ASN A 207 0.77 -2.87 -4.99
N LEU A 208 0.64 -3.98 -5.72
CA LEU A 208 -0.60 -4.77 -5.81
C LEU A 208 -0.60 -5.90 -4.78
N PHE A 209 0.48 -6.67 -4.74
CA PHE A 209 0.50 -7.96 -4.04
C PHE A 209 1.07 -7.88 -2.62
N LEU A 210 1.97 -6.94 -2.31
CA LEU A 210 2.47 -6.77 -0.94
C LEU A 210 1.37 -6.38 0.06
N PRO A 211 0.49 -5.40 -0.22
CA PRO A 211 -0.60 -5.08 0.70
C PRO A 211 -1.55 -6.26 0.93
N LEU A 212 -1.90 -7.00 -0.13
CA LEU A 212 -2.72 -8.21 0.00
C LEU A 212 -2.01 -9.29 0.82
N GLY A 213 -0.73 -9.54 0.54
CA GLY A 213 0.09 -10.47 1.28
C GLY A 213 0.22 -10.09 2.76
N GLY A 214 0.29 -8.79 3.06
CA GLY A 214 0.22 -8.27 4.43
C GLY A 214 -1.07 -8.63 5.13
N ALA A 215 -2.23 -8.34 4.51
CA ALA A 215 -3.53 -8.69 5.08
C ALA A 215 -3.68 -10.20 5.30
N LEU A 216 -3.26 -11.02 4.32
CA LEU A 216 -3.25 -12.48 4.43
C LEU A 216 -2.38 -12.96 5.60
N LEU A 217 -1.17 -12.39 5.75
CA LEU A 217 -0.26 -12.73 6.84
C LEU A 217 -0.86 -12.38 8.20
N TYR A 218 -1.53 -11.23 8.32
CA TYR A 218 -2.22 -10.83 9.55
C TYR A 218 -3.23 -11.91 9.97
N TYR A 219 -4.18 -12.27 9.09
CA TYR A 219 -5.19 -13.29 9.42
C TYR A 219 -4.62 -14.68 9.65
N ALA A 220 -3.60 -15.08 8.88
CA ALA A 220 -2.89 -16.34 9.08
C ALA A 220 -2.30 -16.47 10.49
N THR A 221 -1.97 -15.34 11.11
CA THR A 221 -1.21 -15.26 12.35
C THR A 221 -2.08 -14.92 13.55
N SER A 222 -3.11 -14.08 13.37
CA SER A 222 -4.01 -13.66 14.45
C SER A 222 -4.96 -14.76 14.93
N GLY A 223 -4.98 -15.91 14.24
CA GLY A 223 -5.80 -17.06 14.62
C GLY A 223 -7.28 -16.89 14.27
N ILE A 224 -7.63 -15.86 13.50
CA ILE A 224 -8.96 -15.73 12.90
C ILE A 224 -9.08 -16.82 11.84
N PRO A 225 -9.99 -17.80 11.97
CA PRO A 225 -10.12 -18.88 11.01
C PRO A 225 -10.28 -18.33 9.60
N TRP A 226 -9.51 -18.88 8.64
CA TRP A 226 -9.88 -18.80 7.24
C TRP A 226 -11.30 -19.34 7.13
N GLY A 227 -12.20 -18.53 6.52
CA GLY A 227 -13.64 -18.79 6.48
C GLY A 227 -14.03 -20.22 6.13
#